data_AF-A0A2D7QJC8-F1
#
_entry.id   AF-A0A2D7QJC8-F1
#
_cell.length_a   1.000
_cell.length_b   1.000
_cell.length_c   1.000
_cell.angle_alpha   90.00
_cell.angle_beta   90.00
_cell.angle_gamma   90.00
#
_symmetry.space_group_name_H-M   'P 1'
#
loop_
_entity.id
_entity.type
_entity.pdbx_description
1 polymer ?
#
loop_
_entity_poly.entity_id
_entity_poly.type
_entity_poly.pdbx_seq_one_letter_code
_entity_poly.pdbx_strand_id
1 'polypeptide(L)'
;MEAVYYSAHSTTFSLFFNSVCSLLILLAGNSVLKKICYRYTLNPAELITIFVMLNQGSALIGHSMLQILPATIAVPFGLATTENEWIELFASRIPSWLLVSESSTLDSYITGEKSGSSLYLEDNFRAWLLPALTWSIFICLLIFIMFCINTIIRKYWMQNERLRFPVTQLPNEIINPQSLLFKNKFFWISCGTISLVNIVNGFHFFVPVVPSFRVVPYDLGALFTTKPWDAIGYMPFTVRPFLVGLIFLIPLDITFSCWVFFFYWKAQLVISSALGQVQRPEFPEQSAGAYISLCVIAIWMAKKHIVMILKSLIVGPAGNLDS
;
A
#
# COMPACT_ATOMS: atom_id res chain seq x y z
N MET A 1 9.61 -6.48 10.92
CA MET A 1 8.44 -7.40 10.99
C MET A 1 8.00 -7.80 9.59
N GLU A 2 7.67 -6.85 8.72
CA GLU A 2 7.20 -7.13 7.34
C GLU A 2 8.22 -7.89 6.48
N ALA A 3 9.50 -7.48 6.50
CA ALA A 3 10.58 -8.12 5.74
C ALA A 3 11.06 -9.48 6.30
N VAL A 4 10.78 -9.78 7.57
CA VAL A 4 11.33 -10.97 8.26
C VAL A 4 10.30 -12.09 8.39
N TYR A 5 9.02 -11.77 8.56
CA TYR A 5 7.97 -12.76 8.82
C TYR A 5 6.89 -12.83 7.75
N TYR A 6 7.10 -12.20 6.58
CA TYR A 6 6.13 -12.10 5.47
C TYR A 6 4.69 -11.90 5.98
N SER A 7 4.54 -11.01 6.96
CA SER A 7 3.29 -10.80 7.69
C SER A 7 3.18 -9.35 8.13
N ALA A 8 1.93 -8.88 8.18
CA ALA A 8 1.55 -7.50 8.47
C ALA A 8 2.15 -6.47 7.50
N HIS A 9 1.58 -6.44 6.29
CA HIS A 9 1.89 -5.44 5.27
C HIS A 9 1.47 -4.03 5.67
N SER A 10 2.21 -3.43 6.60
CA SER A 10 1.83 -2.22 7.33
C SER A 10 1.75 -1.01 6.41
N THR A 11 2.44 -1.08 5.27
CA THR A 11 2.55 -0.03 4.26
C THR A 11 1.77 -0.32 2.96
N THR A 12 1.10 -1.46 2.86
CA THR A 12 0.31 -1.83 1.66
C THR A 12 -1.14 -1.36 1.75
N PHE A 13 -1.65 -1.10 2.96
CA PHE A 13 -2.97 -0.48 3.15
C PHE A 13 -2.89 1.04 3.00
N SER A 14 -3.95 1.67 2.44
CA SER A 14 -3.99 3.12 2.24
C SER A 14 -3.91 3.94 3.53
N LEU A 15 -4.27 3.34 4.66
CA LEU A 15 -4.07 3.90 5.99
C LEU A 15 -3.00 3.08 6.71
N PHE A 16 -1.83 3.66 6.95
CA PHE A 16 -0.74 2.94 7.57
C PHE A 16 -1.00 2.69 9.05
N PHE A 17 -1.11 1.42 9.40
CA PHE A 17 -1.42 0.98 10.76
C PHE A 17 -0.38 1.46 11.77
N ASN A 18 0.91 1.49 11.40
CA ASN A 18 1.97 1.97 12.26
C ASN A 18 1.81 3.46 12.61
N SER A 19 1.44 4.30 11.64
CA SER A 19 1.19 5.74 11.86
C SER A 19 0.01 5.97 12.80
N VAL A 20 -1.07 5.20 12.65
CA VAL A 20 -2.25 5.28 13.52
C VAL A 20 -1.91 4.82 14.94
N CYS A 21 -1.18 3.71 15.09
CA CYS A 21 -0.75 3.23 16.41
C CYS A 21 0.15 4.22 17.13
N SER A 22 1.15 4.75 16.42
CA SER A 22 2.03 5.79 16.97
C SER A 22 1.25 7.03 17.41
N LEU A 23 0.25 7.45 16.63
CA LEU A 23 -0.63 8.56 17.00
C LEU A 23 -1.44 8.27 18.26
N LEU A 24 -1.99 7.05 18.41
CA LEU A 24 -2.72 6.64 19.61
C LEU A 24 -1.81 6.60 20.85
N ILE A 25 -0.58 6.10 20.70
CA ILE A 25 0.44 6.10 21.76
C ILE A 25 0.78 7.53 22.17
N LEU A 26 1.01 8.42 21.19
CA LEU A 26 1.27 9.84 21.45
C LEU A 26 0.10 10.50 22.15
N LEU A 27 -1.14 10.20 21.77
CA LEU A 27 -2.33 10.78 22.40
C LEU A 27 -2.53 10.29 23.84
N ALA A 28 -2.27 9.01 24.10
CA ALA A 28 -2.26 8.44 25.46
C ALA A 28 -1.17 9.10 26.32
N GLY A 29 0.06 9.21 25.79
CA GLY A 29 1.16 9.91 26.43
C GLY A 29 0.84 11.38 26.70
N ASN A 30 0.24 12.08 25.72
CA ASN A 30 -0.14 13.48 25.83
C ASN A 30 -1.23 13.70 26.91
N SER A 31 -2.15 12.76 27.06
CA SER A 31 -3.17 12.78 28.12
C SER A 31 -2.58 12.61 29.52
N VAL A 32 -1.53 11.80 29.66
CA VAL A 32 -0.75 11.68 30.90
C VAL A 32 0.07 12.95 31.15
N LEU A 33 0.73 13.47 30.11
CA LEU A 33 1.53 14.69 30.19
C LEU A 33 0.71 15.90 30.63
N LYS A 34 -0.52 16.02 30.14
CA LYS A 34 -1.47 17.07 30.55
C LYS A 34 -1.74 17.08 32.06
N LYS A 35 -1.66 15.93 32.73
CA LYS A 35 -1.83 15.80 34.18
C LYS A 35 -0.57 16.16 34.98
N ILE A 36 0.62 16.03 34.37
CA ILE A 36 1.92 16.22 35.05
C ILE A 36 2.49 17.61 34.73
N CYS A 37 2.61 17.97 33.46
CA CYS A 37 3.19 19.22 32.98
C CYS A 37 2.46 19.74 31.73
N TYR A 38 1.57 20.72 31.92
CA TYR A 38 0.79 21.31 30.84
C TYR A 38 1.66 21.94 29.73
N ARG A 39 2.84 22.47 30.08
CA ARG A 39 3.73 23.20 29.16
C ARG A 39 4.28 22.36 27.98
N TYR A 40 4.38 21.03 28.14
CA TYR A 40 4.88 20.13 27.09
C TYR A 40 3.76 19.38 26.35
N THR A 41 2.51 19.73 26.61
CA THR A 41 1.35 19.07 25.97
C THR A 41 1.33 19.40 24.49
N LEU A 42 1.27 18.37 23.65
CA LEU A 42 1.19 18.50 22.21
C LEU A 42 -0.19 19.04 21.79
N ASN A 43 -0.19 20.03 20.91
CA ASN A 43 -1.39 20.58 20.32
C ASN A 43 -1.89 19.70 19.15
N PRO A 44 -3.19 19.79 18.78
CA PRO A 44 -3.75 19.08 17.63
C PRO A 44 -2.95 19.24 16.33
N ALA A 45 -2.45 20.46 16.06
CA ALA A 45 -1.64 20.73 14.87
C ALA A 45 -0.29 19.99 14.89
N GLU A 46 0.35 19.88 16.06
CA GLU A 46 1.61 19.15 16.23
C GLU A 46 1.39 17.64 16.04
N LEU A 47 0.30 17.09 16.60
CA LEU A 47 -0.07 15.68 16.42
C LEU A 47 -0.35 15.34 14.96
N ILE A 48 -1.07 16.20 14.23
CA ILE A 48 -1.31 16.03 12.78
C ILE A 48 0.02 16.09 12.02
N THR A 49 0.91 17.01 12.38
CA THR A 49 2.21 17.16 11.71
C THR A 49 3.05 15.89 11.89
N ILE A 50 3.13 15.36 13.12
CA ILE A 50 3.83 14.10 13.40
C ILE A 50 3.19 12.95 12.62
N PHE A 51 1.86 12.87 12.59
CA PHE A 51 1.16 11.86 11.81
C PHE A 51 1.53 11.92 10.32
N VAL A 52 1.55 13.11 9.71
CA VAL A 52 1.95 13.30 8.30
C VAL A 52 3.41 12.90 8.09
N MET A 53 4.32 13.30 8.97
CA MET A 53 5.74 12.94 8.88
C MET A 53 5.95 11.41 8.97
N LEU A 54 5.24 10.74 9.89
CA LEU A 54 5.27 9.28 10.02
C LEU A 54 4.73 8.58 8.78
N ASN A 55 3.61 9.07 8.22
CA ASN A 55 3.07 8.49 6.99
C ASN A 55 4.06 8.64 5.83
N GLN A 56 4.64 9.83 5.66
CA GLN A 56 5.59 10.05 4.58
C GLN A 56 6.86 9.20 4.72
N GLY A 57 7.40 9.09 5.93
CA GLY A 57 8.54 8.20 6.20
C GLY A 57 8.21 6.73 5.95
N SER A 58 7.02 6.29 6.36
CA SER A 58 6.58 4.90 6.18
C SER A 58 6.30 4.57 4.72
N ALA A 59 5.76 5.51 3.94
CA ALA A 59 5.56 5.35 2.49
C ALA A 59 6.89 5.17 1.75
N LEU A 60 7.91 5.94 2.14
CA LEU A 60 9.25 5.87 1.56
C LEU A 60 9.97 4.55 1.88
N ILE A 61 9.78 4.04 3.10
CA ILE A 61 10.42 2.82 3.61
C ILE A 61 9.40 1.66 3.62
N GLY A 62 8.49 1.65 2.65
CA GLY A 62 7.44 0.64 2.55
C GLY A 62 7.89 -0.66 1.87
N HIS A 63 6.98 -1.62 1.82
CA HIS A 63 7.17 -2.94 1.20
C HIS A 63 7.82 -2.83 -0.19
N SER A 64 7.25 -2.00 -1.06
CA SER A 64 7.72 -1.88 -2.44
C SER A 64 9.10 -1.23 -2.57
N MET A 65 9.49 -0.37 -1.62
CA MET A 65 10.79 0.32 -1.70
C MET A 65 11.91 -0.40 -0.97
N LEU A 66 11.71 -0.85 0.26
CA LEU A 66 12.81 -1.45 1.02
C LEU A 66 12.91 -2.97 0.82
N GLN A 67 11.80 -3.65 0.51
CA GLN A 67 11.79 -5.10 0.39
C GLN A 67 11.86 -5.57 -1.07
N ILE A 68 11.09 -4.97 -1.96
CA ILE A 68 11.06 -5.38 -3.38
C ILE A 68 12.26 -4.80 -4.14
N LEU A 69 12.56 -3.50 -3.99
CA LEU A 69 13.56 -2.85 -4.83
C LEU A 69 14.96 -3.47 -4.69
N PRO A 70 15.53 -3.70 -3.50
CA PRO A 70 16.85 -4.31 -3.38
C PRO A 70 16.88 -5.74 -3.94
N ALA A 71 15.80 -6.51 -3.75
CA ALA A 71 15.66 -7.82 -4.37
C ALA A 71 15.66 -7.72 -5.91
N THR A 72 14.92 -6.78 -6.50
CA THR A 72 14.93 -6.58 -7.95
C THR A 72 16.27 -6.09 -8.50
N ILE A 73 17.06 -5.37 -7.69
CA ILE A 73 18.41 -4.92 -8.05
C ILE A 73 19.41 -6.10 -8.06
N ALA A 74 19.26 -7.05 -7.14
CA ALA A 74 20.20 -8.15 -6.93
C ALA A 74 19.87 -9.43 -7.72
N VAL A 75 18.59 -9.79 -7.82
CA VAL A 75 18.14 -11.09 -8.36
C VAL A 75 18.62 -11.37 -9.80
N PRO A 76 18.58 -10.42 -10.76
CA PRO A 76 18.91 -10.73 -12.16
C PRO A 76 20.33 -11.28 -12.35
N PHE A 77 21.30 -10.79 -11.59
CA PHE A 77 22.68 -11.28 -11.65
C PHE A 77 23.00 -12.31 -10.56
N GLY A 78 22.38 -12.19 -9.38
CA GLY A 78 22.69 -13.07 -8.25
C GLY A 78 22.02 -14.45 -8.32
N LEU A 79 20.92 -14.59 -9.06
CA LEU A 79 20.26 -15.88 -9.33
C LEU A 79 20.40 -16.31 -10.80
N ALA A 80 21.32 -15.70 -11.54
CA ALA A 80 21.65 -16.15 -12.88
C ALA A 80 22.30 -17.54 -12.82
N THR A 81 21.80 -18.46 -13.64
CA THR A 81 22.29 -19.83 -13.76
C THR A 81 22.51 -20.14 -15.23
N THR A 82 23.35 -21.12 -15.54
CA THR A 82 23.57 -21.54 -16.93
C THR A 82 22.27 -22.03 -17.58
N GLU A 83 21.32 -22.55 -16.81
CA GLU A 83 20.04 -23.07 -17.27
C GLU A 83 19.03 -21.98 -17.61
N ASN A 84 19.12 -20.80 -16.97
CA ASN A 84 18.19 -19.70 -17.24
C ASN A 84 18.72 -18.69 -18.28
N GLU A 85 20.01 -18.78 -18.63
CA GLU A 85 20.68 -17.97 -19.66
C GLU A 85 20.50 -16.44 -19.45
N TRP A 86 20.18 -15.98 -18.24
CA TRP A 86 19.81 -14.58 -18.00
C TRP A 86 20.95 -13.60 -18.32
N ILE A 87 22.19 -13.99 -18.05
CA ILE A 87 23.36 -13.16 -18.36
C ILE A 87 23.49 -13.01 -19.89
N GLU A 88 23.37 -14.09 -20.64
CA GLU A 88 23.52 -14.06 -22.10
C GLU A 88 22.41 -13.25 -22.78
N LEU A 89 21.18 -13.40 -22.29
CA LEU A 89 20.00 -12.74 -22.85
C LEU A 89 19.91 -11.25 -22.49
N PHE A 90 20.29 -10.88 -21.26
CA PHE A 90 19.94 -9.56 -20.70
C PHE A 90 21.14 -8.71 -20.25
N ALA A 91 22.31 -9.28 -19.92
CA ALA A 91 23.41 -8.50 -19.36
C ALA A 91 23.88 -7.37 -20.30
N SER A 92 23.82 -7.59 -21.62
CA SER A 92 24.18 -6.58 -22.62
C SER A 92 23.19 -5.41 -22.73
N ARG A 93 21.95 -5.60 -22.27
CA ARG A 93 20.85 -4.61 -22.38
C ARG A 93 20.63 -3.84 -21.09
N ILE A 94 21.15 -4.33 -19.97
CA ILE A 94 20.94 -3.70 -18.66
C ILE A 94 22.18 -2.88 -18.27
N PRO A 95 22.02 -1.58 -17.98
CA PRO A 95 23.14 -0.77 -17.55
C PRO A 95 23.67 -1.21 -16.18
N SER A 96 24.99 -1.29 -16.04
CA SER A 96 25.66 -1.69 -14.79
C SER A 96 25.47 -0.72 -13.62
N TRP A 97 25.01 0.51 -13.89
CA TRP A 97 24.71 1.50 -12.85
C TRP A 97 23.32 1.30 -12.21
N LEU A 98 22.44 0.47 -12.80
CA LEU A 98 21.08 0.26 -12.31
C LEU A 98 20.96 -0.96 -11.39
N LEU A 99 21.85 -1.94 -11.57
CA LEU A 99 21.87 -3.22 -10.86
C LEU A 99 23.20 -3.44 -10.15
N VAL A 100 23.21 -4.33 -9.17
CA VAL A 100 24.47 -4.85 -8.60
C VAL A 100 24.90 -6.04 -9.45
N SER A 101 26.12 -6.00 -9.99
CA SER A 101 26.66 -7.04 -10.88
C SER A 101 27.79 -7.86 -10.25
N GLU A 102 28.36 -7.44 -9.12
CA GLU A 102 29.46 -8.14 -8.47
C GLU A 102 29.00 -9.43 -7.77
N SER A 103 29.52 -10.57 -8.22
CA SER A 103 29.11 -11.90 -7.74
C SER A 103 29.36 -12.11 -6.24
N SER A 104 30.52 -11.70 -5.72
CA SER A 104 30.86 -11.83 -4.30
C SER A 104 29.88 -11.08 -3.38
N THR A 105 29.46 -9.89 -3.80
CA THR A 105 28.49 -9.05 -3.08
C THR A 105 27.08 -9.64 -3.18
N LEU A 106 26.71 -10.18 -4.33
CA LEU A 106 25.39 -10.80 -4.56
C LEU A 106 25.24 -12.12 -3.80
N ASP A 107 26.27 -12.97 -3.82
CA ASP A 107 26.31 -14.21 -3.04
C ASP A 107 26.18 -13.91 -1.55
N SER A 108 26.89 -12.88 -1.07
CA SER A 108 26.80 -12.40 0.31
C SER A 108 25.39 -11.91 0.69
N TYR A 109 24.66 -11.29 -0.25
CA TYR A 109 23.30 -10.81 -0.06
C TYR A 109 22.26 -11.94 -0.08
N ILE A 110 22.38 -12.89 -1.02
CA ILE A 110 21.43 -13.99 -1.21
C ILE A 110 21.57 -15.06 -0.14
N THR A 111 22.81 -15.41 0.24
CA THR A 111 23.06 -16.48 1.22
C THR A 111 22.86 -16.04 2.67
N GLY A 112 22.75 -14.73 2.92
CA GLY A 112 22.25 -14.08 4.14
C GLY A 112 22.52 -14.76 5.48
N GLU A 113 23.35 -14.13 6.33
CA GLU A 113 23.67 -14.53 7.72
C GLU A 113 24.57 -15.77 7.86
N LYS A 114 24.52 -16.76 6.94
CA LYS A 114 25.37 -17.96 6.98
C LYS A 114 26.87 -17.71 6.75
N SER A 115 27.24 -16.58 6.12
CA SER A 115 28.65 -16.22 5.83
C SER A 115 29.22 -15.11 6.74
N GLY A 116 28.46 -14.60 7.72
CA GLY A 116 28.89 -13.44 8.51
C GLY A 116 29.08 -12.15 7.68
N SER A 117 28.55 -12.13 6.46
CA SER A 117 28.63 -11.01 5.53
C SER A 117 27.78 -9.84 6.03
N SER A 118 28.37 -8.64 6.02
CA SER A 118 27.72 -7.39 6.43
C SER A 118 27.69 -6.42 5.26
N LEU A 119 26.61 -5.63 5.16
CA LEU A 119 26.52 -4.53 4.19
C LEU A 119 27.58 -3.45 4.46
N TYR A 120 28.05 -3.34 5.70
CA TYR A 120 29.06 -2.38 6.11
C TYR A 120 30.50 -2.76 5.72
N LEU A 121 30.69 -3.93 5.09
CA LEU A 121 31.98 -4.26 4.48
C LEU A 121 32.21 -3.35 3.27
N GLU A 122 33.45 -2.87 3.10
CA GLU A 122 33.79 -1.86 2.10
C GLU A 122 33.44 -2.30 0.67
N ASP A 123 33.72 -3.55 0.31
CA ASP A 123 33.43 -4.10 -1.01
C ASP A 123 31.93 -4.14 -1.29
N ASN A 124 31.14 -4.67 -0.35
CA ASN A 124 29.68 -4.71 -0.44
C ASN A 124 29.09 -3.29 -0.52
N PHE A 125 29.57 -2.37 0.32
CA PHE A 125 29.06 -1.01 0.35
C PHE A 125 29.31 -0.28 -0.97
N ARG A 126 30.52 -0.39 -1.53
CA ARG A 126 30.89 0.24 -2.81
C ARG A 126 30.06 -0.29 -3.98
N ALA A 127 29.84 -1.60 -4.03
CA ALA A 127 29.03 -2.25 -5.07
C ALA A 127 27.57 -1.77 -5.06
N TRP A 128 27.00 -1.52 -3.87
CA TRP A 128 25.63 -1.05 -3.72
C TRP A 128 25.47 0.47 -3.85
N LEU A 129 26.54 1.25 -3.64
CA LEU A 129 26.46 2.71 -3.58
C LEU A 129 25.91 3.34 -4.87
N LEU A 130 26.43 2.93 -6.03
CA LEU A 130 26.01 3.50 -7.30
C LEU A 130 24.54 3.16 -7.64
N PRO A 131 24.10 1.89 -7.63
CA PRO A 131 22.68 1.57 -7.82
C PRO A 131 21.77 2.26 -6.80
N ALA A 132 22.14 2.26 -5.52
CA ALA A 132 21.33 2.88 -4.47
C ALA A 132 21.16 4.40 -4.70
N LEU A 133 22.22 5.11 -5.11
CA LEU A 133 22.15 6.53 -5.42
C LEU A 133 21.27 6.80 -6.65
N THR A 134 21.43 6.03 -7.73
CA THR A 134 20.64 6.23 -8.94
C THR A 134 19.15 6.01 -8.68
N TRP A 135 18.79 4.93 -7.98
CA TRP A 135 17.41 4.68 -7.59
C TRP A 135 16.88 5.72 -6.61
N SER A 136 17.69 6.21 -5.68
CA SER A 136 17.30 7.28 -4.76
C SER A 136 16.98 8.59 -5.51
N ILE A 137 17.83 8.99 -6.47
CA ILE A 137 17.58 10.16 -7.30
C ILE A 137 16.30 9.98 -8.11
N PHE A 138 16.12 8.82 -8.73
CA PHE A 138 14.91 8.51 -9.49
C PHE A 138 13.64 8.60 -8.63
N ILE A 139 13.65 8.02 -7.43
CA ILE A 139 12.52 8.06 -6.50
C ILE A 139 12.24 9.50 -6.04
N CYS A 140 13.28 10.28 -5.71
CA CYS A 140 13.12 11.69 -5.35
C CYS A 140 12.48 12.51 -6.48
N LEU A 141 12.93 12.31 -7.72
CA LEU A 141 12.35 12.96 -8.90
C LEU A 141 10.89 12.52 -9.12
N LEU A 142 10.61 11.23 -8.98
CA LEU A 142 9.26 10.69 -9.13
C LEU A 142 8.30 11.31 -8.09
N ILE A 143 8.72 11.37 -6.83
CA ILE A 143 7.94 11.99 -5.75
C ILE A 143 7.74 13.48 -6.03
N PHE A 144 8.77 14.18 -6.49
CA PHE A 144 8.68 15.58 -6.85
C PHE A 144 7.66 15.81 -7.97
N ILE A 145 7.70 15.00 -9.03
CA ILE A 145 6.71 15.05 -10.13
C ILE A 145 5.30 14.76 -9.60
N MET A 146 5.13 13.74 -8.76
CA MET A 146 3.83 13.42 -8.15
C MET A 146 3.33 14.58 -7.29
N PHE A 147 4.22 15.27 -6.56
CA PHE A 147 3.87 16.45 -5.77
C PHE A 147 3.42 17.60 -6.67
N CYS A 148 4.13 17.87 -7.76
CA CYS A 148 3.74 18.86 -8.79
C CYS A 148 2.38 18.54 -9.41
N ILE A 149 2.12 17.27 -9.74
CA ILE A 149 0.81 16.85 -10.25
C ILE A 149 -0.27 17.09 -9.19
N ASN A 150 0.01 16.73 -7.93
CA ASN A 150 -0.93 16.92 -6.83
C ASN A 150 -1.25 18.40 -6.62
N THR A 151 -0.27 19.30 -6.63
CA THR A 151 -0.53 20.74 -6.43
C THR A 151 -1.42 21.33 -7.53
N ILE A 152 -1.26 20.88 -8.77
CA ILE A 152 -2.07 21.32 -9.93
C ILE A 152 -3.50 20.80 -9.85
N ILE A 153 -3.68 19.50 -9.59
CA ILE A 153 -4.97 18.82 -9.71
C ILE A 153 -5.79 18.93 -8.42
N ARG A 154 -5.14 19.02 -7.24
CA ARG A 154 -5.81 19.03 -5.92
C ARG A 154 -6.94 20.04 -5.85
N LYS A 155 -6.75 21.27 -6.35
CA LYS A 155 -7.78 22.31 -6.30
C LYS A 155 -9.03 21.90 -7.08
N TYR A 156 -8.84 21.33 -8.28
CA TYR A 156 -9.94 20.84 -9.12
C TYR A 156 -10.69 19.69 -8.46
N TRP A 157 -9.99 18.67 -7.95
CA TRP A 157 -10.62 17.53 -7.29
C TRP A 157 -11.39 17.90 -6.02
N MET A 158 -10.87 18.83 -5.21
CA MET A 158 -11.57 19.26 -4.01
C MET A 158 -12.82 20.09 -4.32
N GLN A 159 -12.75 20.98 -5.32
CA GLN A 159 -13.84 21.92 -5.61
C GLN A 159 -14.93 21.33 -6.51
N ASN A 160 -14.55 20.59 -7.56
CA ASN A 160 -15.47 20.13 -8.59
C ASN A 160 -15.90 18.67 -8.41
N GLU A 161 -15.00 17.78 -8.00
CA GLU A 161 -15.30 16.35 -7.83
C GLU A 161 -15.66 15.96 -6.39
N ARG A 162 -15.53 16.90 -5.44
CA ARG A 162 -15.79 16.69 -4.00
C ARG A 162 -15.17 15.38 -3.49
N LEU A 163 -13.93 15.12 -3.94
CA LEU A 163 -13.23 13.90 -3.58
C LEU A 163 -13.15 13.79 -2.05
N ARG A 164 -13.84 12.81 -1.48
CA ARG A 164 -13.76 12.53 -0.05
C ARG A 164 -12.39 11.93 0.22
N PHE A 165 -11.78 12.30 1.34
CA PHE A 165 -10.52 11.71 1.80
C PHE A 165 -10.78 10.80 3.02
N PRO A 166 -11.32 9.58 2.86
CA PRO A 166 -11.61 8.67 3.98
C PRO A 166 -10.42 8.47 4.92
N VAL A 167 -9.21 8.40 4.36
CA VAL A 167 -7.97 8.14 5.10
C VAL A 167 -7.65 9.26 6.11
N THR A 168 -8.09 10.49 5.86
CA THR A 168 -7.85 11.63 6.78
C THR A 168 -8.92 11.76 7.86
N GLN A 169 -10.06 11.09 7.72
CA GLN A 169 -11.17 11.19 8.68
C GLN A 169 -10.80 10.62 10.03
N LEU A 170 -10.23 9.41 10.06
CA LEU A 170 -9.90 8.74 11.33
C LEU A 170 -8.84 9.52 12.14
N PRO A 171 -7.70 9.96 11.59
CA PRO A 171 -6.74 10.78 12.33
C PRO A 171 -7.33 12.09 12.85
N ASN A 172 -8.17 12.76 12.05
CA ASN A 172 -8.83 13.99 12.47
C ASN A 172 -9.80 13.76 13.64
N GLU A 173 -10.58 12.67 13.62
CA GLU A 173 -11.47 12.29 14.71
C GLU A 173 -10.70 11.90 15.98
N ILE A 174 -9.55 11.22 15.84
CA ILE A 174 -8.69 10.85 16.98
C ILE A 174 -8.11 12.10 17.66
N ILE A 175 -7.65 13.08 16.88
CA ILE A 175 -6.94 14.25 17.38
C ILE A 175 -7.90 15.33 17.90
N ASN A 176 -9.11 15.41 17.35
CA ASN A 176 -10.08 16.43 17.74
C ASN A 176 -10.60 16.20 19.18
N PRO A 177 -10.34 17.12 20.12
CA PRO A 177 -10.82 16.99 21.51
C PRO A 177 -12.34 16.97 21.66
N GLN A 178 -13.07 17.51 20.67
CA GLN A 178 -14.53 17.56 20.65
C GLN A 178 -15.16 16.30 20.05
N SER A 179 -14.36 15.38 19.50
CA SER A 179 -14.88 14.17 18.88
C SER A 179 -15.64 13.30 19.89
N LEU A 180 -16.74 12.72 19.43
CA LEU A 180 -17.52 11.74 20.17
C LEU A 180 -17.00 10.31 19.97
N LEU A 181 -15.95 10.10 19.15
CA LEU A 181 -15.39 8.78 18.82
C LEU A 181 -15.08 7.98 20.10
N PHE A 182 -14.30 8.56 21.02
CA PHE A 182 -13.92 7.91 22.28
C PHE A 182 -15.04 7.88 23.33
N LYS A 183 -16.14 8.62 23.13
CA LYS A 183 -17.33 8.56 23.99
C LYS A 183 -18.35 7.52 23.51
N ASN A 184 -18.23 7.05 22.28
CA ASN A 184 -19.16 6.11 21.68
C ASN A 184 -18.95 4.69 22.27
N LYS A 185 -20.00 4.15 22.90
CA LYS A 185 -19.98 2.79 23.48
C LYS A 185 -19.77 1.71 22.42
N PHE A 186 -20.35 1.88 21.22
CA PHE A 186 -20.19 0.90 20.13
C PHE A 186 -18.75 0.83 19.63
N PHE A 187 -18.04 1.96 19.61
CA PHE A 187 -16.61 1.99 19.27
C PHE A 187 -15.81 1.12 20.24
N TRP A 188 -16.03 1.26 21.55
CA TRP A 188 -15.33 0.46 22.56
C TRP A 188 -15.72 -1.02 22.54
N ILE A 189 -16.99 -1.35 22.28
CA ILE A 189 -17.44 -2.74 22.12
C ILE A 189 -16.72 -3.39 20.93
N SER A 190 -16.71 -2.73 19.78
CA SER A 190 -16.03 -3.23 18.57
C SER A 190 -14.52 -3.32 18.78
N CYS A 191 -13.90 -2.28 19.33
CA CYS A 191 -12.47 -2.26 19.64
C CYS A 191 -12.10 -3.39 20.60
N GLY A 192 -12.86 -3.57 21.69
CA GLY A 192 -12.64 -4.64 22.66
C GLY A 192 -12.82 -6.02 22.06
N THR A 193 -13.88 -6.24 21.27
CA THR A 193 -14.16 -7.53 20.62
C THR A 193 -13.05 -7.90 19.62
N ILE A 194 -12.67 -6.96 18.74
CA ILE A 194 -11.63 -7.19 17.73
C ILE A 194 -10.27 -7.39 18.42
N SER A 195 -9.94 -6.59 19.42
CA SER A 195 -8.67 -6.71 20.14
C SER A 195 -8.59 -8.03 20.89
N LEU A 196 -9.66 -8.47 21.55
CA LEU A 196 -9.71 -9.75 22.26
C LEU A 196 -9.44 -10.92 21.31
N VAL A 197 -10.12 -10.95 20.15
CA VAL A 197 -9.90 -12.00 19.14
C VAL A 197 -8.44 -12.01 18.65
N ASN A 198 -7.86 -10.85 18.37
CA ASN A 198 -6.47 -10.75 17.92
C ASN A 198 -5.47 -11.14 19.01
N ILE A 199 -5.71 -10.76 20.26
CA ILE A 199 -4.85 -11.11 21.40
C ILE A 199 -4.88 -12.63 21.62
N VAL A 200 -6.06 -13.27 21.62
CA VAL A 200 -6.19 -14.73 21.74
C VAL A 200 -5.45 -15.44 20.60
N ASN A 201 -5.63 -14.98 19.37
CA ASN A 201 -4.94 -15.54 18.21
C ASN A 201 -3.42 -15.31 18.25
N GLY A 202 -2.97 -14.15 18.74
CA GLY A 202 -1.57 -13.84 18.96
C GLY A 202 -0.95 -14.73 20.05
N PHE A 203 -1.66 -14.96 21.15
CA PHE A 203 -1.20 -15.89 22.19
C PHE A 203 -1.12 -17.33 21.70
N HIS A 204 -2.10 -17.81 20.91
CA HIS A 204 -2.02 -19.14 20.30
C HIS A 204 -0.80 -19.29 19.38
N PHE A 205 -0.37 -18.22 18.68
CA PHE A 205 0.84 -18.26 17.87
C PHE A 205 2.10 -18.56 18.69
N PHE A 206 2.22 -17.98 19.89
CA PHE A 206 3.37 -18.23 20.78
C PHE A 206 3.21 -19.50 21.63
N VAL A 207 1.98 -19.81 22.05
CA VAL A 207 1.64 -20.95 22.90
C VAL A 207 0.47 -21.71 22.25
N PRO A 208 0.77 -22.75 21.43
CA PRO A 208 -0.24 -23.49 20.65
C PRO A 208 -1.30 -24.24 21.48
N VAL A 209 -1.24 -24.20 22.81
CA VAL A 209 -2.19 -24.82 23.74
C VAL A 209 -3.49 -23.99 23.85
N VAL A 210 -3.45 -22.69 23.54
CA VAL A 210 -4.62 -21.80 23.64
C VAL A 210 -5.51 -21.96 22.39
N PRO A 211 -6.83 -22.18 22.50
CA PRO A 211 -7.68 -22.32 21.31
C PRO A 211 -7.64 -21.04 20.45
N SER A 212 -7.37 -21.19 19.15
CA SER A 212 -7.45 -20.08 18.20
C SER A 212 -8.84 -19.92 17.60
N PHE A 213 -9.26 -18.68 17.42
CA PHE A 213 -10.35 -18.35 16.52
C PHE A 213 -9.83 -18.47 15.09
N ARG A 214 -10.14 -19.58 14.42
CA ARG A 214 -9.74 -19.81 13.03
C ARG A 214 -10.45 -18.82 12.10
N VAL A 215 -9.79 -17.71 11.80
CA VAL A 215 -10.19 -16.76 10.75
C VAL A 215 -9.48 -17.11 9.43
N VAL A 216 -9.62 -18.36 9.00
CA VAL A 216 -9.05 -18.86 7.75
C VAL A 216 -10.08 -18.61 6.64
N PRO A 217 -9.67 -18.15 5.43
CA PRO A 217 -10.59 -18.08 4.30
C PRO A 217 -11.16 -19.47 4.00
N TYR A 218 -12.48 -19.55 3.96
CA TYR A 218 -13.19 -20.73 3.46
C TYR A 218 -13.37 -20.57 1.96
N ASP A 219 -12.85 -21.51 1.17
CA ASP A 219 -13.03 -21.46 -0.27
C ASP A 219 -14.41 -21.99 -0.66
N LEU A 220 -15.30 -21.07 -1.03
CA LEU A 220 -16.62 -21.41 -1.56
C LEU A 220 -16.54 -22.01 -2.96
N GLY A 221 -15.43 -21.81 -3.68
CA GLY A 221 -15.20 -22.35 -5.02
C GLY A 221 -15.18 -23.88 -5.01
N ALA A 222 -14.67 -24.47 -3.93
CA ALA A 222 -14.61 -25.92 -3.75
C ALA A 222 -15.99 -26.59 -3.68
N LEU A 223 -17.07 -25.83 -3.44
CA LEU A 223 -18.44 -26.34 -3.47
C LEU A 223 -18.96 -26.60 -4.90
N PHE A 224 -18.33 -25.97 -5.91
CA PHE A 224 -18.71 -26.10 -7.31
C PHE A 224 -17.78 -27.08 -8.02
N THR A 225 -18.23 -28.31 -8.21
CA THR A 225 -17.42 -29.40 -8.79
C THR A 225 -17.85 -29.80 -10.19
N THR A 226 -19.00 -29.33 -10.66
CA THR A 226 -19.59 -29.70 -11.95
C THR A 226 -19.47 -28.58 -12.97
N LYS A 227 -19.11 -28.91 -14.22
CA LYS A 227 -19.10 -27.94 -15.33
C LYS A 227 -20.48 -27.31 -15.57
N PRO A 228 -20.56 -26.02 -15.94
CA PRO A 228 -19.44 -25.06 -16.11
C PRO A 228 -19.03 -24.35 -14.81
N TRP A 229 -19.65 -24.68 -13.67
CA TRP A 229 -19.48 -23.98 -12.39
C TRP A 229 -18.15 -24.32 -11.69
N ASP A 230 -17.55 -25.46 -12.00
CA ASP A 230 -16.18 -25.82 -11.57
C ASP A 230 -15.14 -24.75 -11.92
N ALA A 231 -15.43 -24.00 -12.97
CA ALA A 231 -14.58 -22.97 -13.52
C ALA A 231 -14.64 -21.64 -12.74
N ILE A 232 -15.47 -21.54 -11.68
CA ILE A 232 -15.52 -20.36 -10.81
C ILE A 232 -14.19 -20.10 -10.10
N GLY A 233 -13.37 -21.14 -9.91
CA GLY A 233 -12.05 -21.07 -9.28
C GLY A 233 -12.10 -20.60 -7.83
N TYR A 234 -10.96 -20.14 -7.31
CA TYR A 234 -10.80 -19.74 -5.90
C TYR A 234 -11.77 -18.61 -5.50
N MET A 235 -12.67 -18.87 -4.56
CA MET A 235 -13.65 -17.91 -4.04
C MET A 235 -13.54 -17.84 -2.51
N PRO A 236 -12.56 -17.08 -1.99
CA PRO A 236 -12.33 -16.99 -0.55
C PRO A 236 -13.44 -16.20 0.12
N PHE A 237 -14.10 -16.83 1.08
CA PHE A 237 -14.95 -16.17 2.05
C PHE A 237 -14.23 -16.09 3.39
N THR A 238 -13.94 -14.87 3.84
CA THR A 238 -13.32 -14.65 5.14
C THR A 238 -13.93 -13.42 5.79
N VAL A 239 -14.36 -13.56 7.04
CA VAL A 239 -14.82 -12.44 7.85
C VAL A 239 -13.70 -12.10 8.82
N ARG A 240 -12.88 -11.11 8.46
CA ARG A 240 -11.81 -10.58 9.33
C ARG A 240 -12.34 -9.35 10.06
N PRO A 241 -12.62 -9.43 11.38
CA PRO A 241 -13.26 -8.32 12.10
C PRO A 241 -12.51 -6.99 12.01
N PHE A 242 -11.17 -7.02 12.02
CA PHE A 242 -10.34 -5.84 11.78
C PHE A 242 -10.58 -5.19 10.40
N LEU A 243 -10.70 -6.01 9.35
CA LEU A 243 -10.90 -5.53 7.99
C LEU A 243 -12.28 -4.89 7.82
N VAL A 244 -13.31 -5.40 8.51
CA VAL A 244 -14.65 -4.81 8.51
C VAL A 244 -14.62 -3.35 9.01
N GLY A 245 -13.83 -3.07 10.05
CA GLY A 245 -13.65 -1.70 10.55
C GLY A 245 -12.97 -0.77 9.54
N LEU A 246 -12.04 -1.27 8.73
CA LEU A 246 -11.41 -0.50 7.66
C LEU A 246 -12.34 -0.31 6.45
N ILE A 247 -13.06 -1.36 6.05
CA ILE A 247 -14.02 -1.32 4.93
C ILE A 247 -15.16 -0.34 5.23
N PHE A 248 -15.56 -0.19 6.49
CA PHE A 248 -16.57 0.80 6.90
C PHE A 248 -16.20 2.24 6.51
N LEU A 249 -14.89 2.56 6.42
CA LEU A 249 -14.43 3.89 5.99
C LEU A 249 -14.50 4.08 4.47
N ILE A 250 -14.65 3.00 3.70
CA ILE A 250 -14.65 3.06 2.23
C ILE A 250 -16.02 3.57 1.73
N PRO A 251 -16.05 4.51 0.76
CA PRO A 251 -17.28 4.93 0.11
C PRO A 251 -18.12 3.76 -0.41
N LEU A 252 -19.44 3.88 -0.28
CA LEU A 252 -20.38 2.83 -0.68
C LEU A 252 -20.27 2.48 -2.16
N ASP A 253 -20.00 3.46 -3.02
CA ASP A 253 -19.85 3.28 -4.47
C ASP A 253 -18.65 2.38 -4.82
N ILE A 254 -17.55 2.54 -4.08
CA ILE A 254 -16.33 1.72 -4.26
C ILE A 254 -16.60 0.31 -3.77
N THR A 255 -17.18 0.17 -2.57
CA THR A 255 -17.53 -1.14 -2.00
C THR A 255 -18.49 -1.88 -2.93
N PHE A 256 -19.50 -1.19 -3.46
CA PHE A 256 -20.45 -1.73 -4.43
C PHE A 256 -19.74 -2.23 -5.69
N SER A 257 -18.88 -1.40 -6.27
CA SER A 257 -18.10 -1.77 -7.45
C SER A 257 -17.24 -3.02 -7.22
N CYS A 258 -16.56 -3.12 -6.07
CA CYS A 258 -15.69 -4.25 -5.77
C CYS A 258 -16.39 -5.61 -5.84
N TRP A 259 -17.55 -5.77 -5.20
CA TRP A 259 -18.25 -7.06 -5.22
C TRP A 259 -18.94 -7.32 -6.55
N VAL A 260 -19.50 -6.30 -7.21
CA VAL A 260 -20.10 -6.45 -8.55
C VAL A 260 -19.07 -6.90 -9.57
N PHE A 261 -17.91 -6.24 -9.64
CA PHE A 261 -16.85 -6.62 -10.58
C PHE A 261 -16.21 -7.96 -10.23
N PHE A 262 -16.15 -8.31 -8.94
CA PHE A 262 -15.74 -9.65 -8.51
C PHE A 262 -16.67 -10.72 -9.09
N PHE A 263 -17.98 -10.59 -8.92
CA PHE A 263 -18.94 -11.56 -9.49
C PHE A 263 -18.99 -11.51 -11.01
N TYR A 264 -18.80 -10.34 -11.61
CA TYR A 264 -18.67 -10.20 -13.06
C TYR A 264 -17.50 -11.01 -13.61
N TRP A 265 -16.32 -10.93 -12.98
CA TRP A 265 -15.16 -11.76 -13.34
C TRP A 265 -15.50 -13.25 -13.20
N LYS A 266 -16.12 -13.64 -12.08
CA LYS A 266 -16.56 -15.03 -11.87
C LYS A 266 -17.53 -15.50 -12.94
N ALA A 267 -18.47 -14.66 -13.36
CA ALA A 267 -19.40 -14.96 -14.44
C ALA A 267 -18.67 -15.15 -15.78
N GLN A 268 -17.68 -14.32 -16.11
CA GLN A 268 -16.87 -14.48 -17.33
C GLN A 268 -16.14 -15.82 -17.36
N LEU A 269 -15.58 -16.24 -16.22
CA LEU A 269 -14.96 -17.55 -16.09
C LEU A 269 -15.98 -18.67 -16.40
N VAL A 270 -17.12 -18.69 -15.72
CA VAL A 270 -18.16 -19.72 -15.93
C VAL A 270 -18.66 -19.73 -17.38
N ILE A 271 -18.90 -18.57 -17.99
CA ILE A 271 -19.34 -18.45 -19.39
C ILE A 271 -18.26 -18.98 -20.35
N SER A 272 -16.99 -18.64 -20.12
CA SER A 272 -15.87 -19.12 -20.94
C SER A 272 -15.74 -20.65 -20.89
N SER A 273 -15.94 -21.24 -19.70
CA SER A 273 -15.99 -22.71 -19.53
C SER A 273 -17.20 -23.33 -20.25
N ALA A 274 -18.37 -22.70 -20.18
CA ALA A 274 -19.57 -23.13 -20.90
C ALA A 274 -19.39 -23.11 -22.43
N LEU A 275 -18.59 -22.16 -22.94
CA LEU A 275 -18.22 -22.05 -24.35
C LEU A 275 -17.06 -22.98 -24.77
N GLY A 276 -16.54 -23.80 -23.85
CA GLY A 276 -15.48 -24.77 -24.13
C GLY A 276 -14.08 -24.16 -24.26
N GLN A 277 -13.87 -22.91 -23.83
CA GLN A 277 -12.55 -22.28 -23.85
C GLN A 277 -11.70 -22.75 -22.66
N VAL A 278 -10.41 -23.00 -22.91
CA VAL A 278 -9.44 -23.31 -21.86
C VAL A 278 -9.10 -22.01 -21.12
N GLN A 279 -9.55 -21.92 -19.88
CA GLN A 279 -9.40 -20.73 -19.06
C GLN A 279 -7.94 -20.40 -18.74
N ARG A 280 -7.60 -19.10 -18.79
CA ARG A 280 -6.51 -18.53 -18.00
C ARG A 280 -7.14 -17.79 -16.81
N PRO A 281 -6.69 -18.04 -15.57
CA PRO A 281 -7.27 -17.41 -14.37
C PRO A 281 -7.10 -15.89 -14.33
N GLU A 282 -6.16 -15.34 -15.10
CA GLU A 282 -5.76 -13.94 -15.08
C GLU A 282 -6.17 -13.26 -16.38
N PHE A 283 -6.95 -12.18 -16.29
CA PHE A 283 -7.19 -11.23 -17.38
C PHE A 283 -6.35 -9.96 -17.14
N PRO A 284 -5.00 -10.02 -17.25
CA PRO A 284 -4.15 -8.83 -17.05
C PRO A 284 -4.56 -7.71 -18.00
N GLU A 285 -4.96 -8.05 -19.23
CA GLU A 285 -5.42 -7.09 -20.24
C GLU A 285 -6.67 -6.31 -19.83
N GLN A 286 -7.62 -6.94 -19.13
CA GLN A 286 -8.81 -6.23 -18.64
C GLN A 286 -8.44 -5.24 -17.53
N SER A 287 -7.57 -5.65 -16.61
CA SER A 287 -7.09 -4.76 -15.55
C SER A 287 -6.30 -3.57 -16.12
N ALA A 288 -5.42 -3.83 -17.09
CA ALA A 288 -4.67 -2.80 -17.80
C ALA A 288 -5.60 -1.85 -18.55
N GLY A 289 -6.57 -2.39 -19.31
CA GLY A 289 -7.58 -1.62 -20.01
C GLY A 289 -8.43 -0.75 -19.08
N ALA A 290 -8.77 -1.25 -17.89
CA ALA A 290 -9.48 -0.47 -16.87
C ALA A 290 -8.62 0.69 -16.35
N TYR A 291 -7.35 0.47 -16.01
CA TYR A 291 -6.44 1.55 -15.58
C TYR A 291 -6.23 2.61 -16.67
N ILE A 292 -6.02 2.19 -17.91
CA ILE A 292 -5.88 3.10 -19.05
C ILE A 292 -7.17 3.90 -19.25
N SER A 293 -8.33 3.23 -19.20
CA SER A 293 -9.63 3.89 -19.34
C SER A 293 -9.87 4.92 -18.24
N LEU A 294 -9.57 4.58 -16.98
CA LEU A 294 -9.63 5.52 -15.86
C LEU A 294 -8.70 6.71 -16.04
N CYS A 295 -7.47 6.48 -16.51
CA CYS A 295 -6.52 7.56 -16.81
C CYS A 295 -7.05 8.50 -17.89
N VAL A 296 -7.54 7.95 -19.00
CA VAL A 296 -8.11 8.73 -20.12
C VAL A 296 -9.35 9.52 -19.68
N ILE A 297 -10.25 8.89 -18.93
CA ILE A 297 -11.46 9.57 -18.40
C ILE A 297 -11.06 10.69 -17.45
N ALA A 298 -10.10 10.46 -16.54
CA ALA A 298 -9.62 11.49 -15.61
C ALA A 298 -9.03 12.69 -16.35
N ILE A 299 -8.19 12.45 -17.38
CA ILE A 299 -7.63 13.52 -18.23
C ILE A 299 -8.75 14.25 -18.98
N TRP A 300 -9.72 13.51 -19.51
CA TRP A 300 -10.84 14.08 -20.26
C TRP A 300 -11.76 14.95 -19.40
N MET A 301 -12.02 14.55 -18.15
CA MET A 301 -12.77 15.36 -17.18
C MET A 301 -11.99 16.63 -16.81
N ALA A 302 -10.69 16.50 -16.56
CA ALA A 302 -9.81 17.61 -16.20
C ALA A 302 -9.43 18.52 -17.39
N LYS A 303 -9.80 18.21 -18.64
CA LYS A 303 -9.34 18.92 -19.84
C LYS A 303 -9.51 20.44 -19.79
N LYS A 304 -10.65 20.92 -19.26
CA LYS A 304 -10.92 22.37 -19.16
C LYS A 304 -9.98 23.06 -18.17
N HIS A 305 -9.70 22.39 -17.05
CA HIS A 305 -8.78 22.86 -16.02
C HIS A 305 -7.33 22.85 -16.52
N ILE A 306 -6.91 21.75 -17.17
CA ILE A 306 -5.57 21.61 -17.75
C ILE A 306 -5.31 22.70 -18.80
N VAL A 307 -6.26 22.96 -19.71
CA VAL A 307 -6.15 24.03 -20.71
C VAL A 307 -6.07 25.42 -20.06
N MET A 308 -6.82 25.66 -18.99
CA MET A 308 -6.78 26.93 -18.25
C MET A 308 -5.40 27.17 -17.63
N ILE A 309 -4.80 26.16 -17.01
CA ILE A 309 -3.46 26.24 -16.42
C ILE A 309 -2.39 26.45 -17.49
N LEU A 310 -2.46 25.69 -18.60
CA LEU A 310 -1.55 25.87 -19.74
C LEU A 310 -1.60 27.29 -20.31
N LYS A 311 -2.81 27.87 -20.44
CA LYS A 311 -2.97 29.27 -20.86
C LYS A 311 -2.37 30.24 -19.85
N SER A 312 -2.56 30.01 -18.55
CA SER A 312 -1.98 30.85 -17.49
C SER A 312 -0.45 30.78 -17.43
N LEU A 313 0.16 29.67 -17.87
CA LEU A 313 1.62 29.51 -17.96
C LEU A 313 2.20 30.25 -19.16
N ILE A 314 1.47 30.31 -20.28
CA ILE A 314 1.94 30.92 -21.54
C ILE A 314 1.75 32.43 -21.55
N VAL A 315 0.67 32.94 -20.95
CA VAL A 315 0.30 34.37 -20.99
C VAL A 315 0.90 35.17 -19.81
N GLY A 316 1.55 34.48 -18.85
CA GLY A 316 1.92 35.06 -17.56
C GLY A 316 0.69 35.27 -16.66
N PRO A 317 0.87 35.56 -15.37
CA PRO A 317 -0.26 35.79 -14.48
C PRO A 317 -0.96 37.06 -14.93
N ALA A 318 -2.05 36.92 -15.69
CA ALA A 318 -3.02 38.00 -15.83
C ALA A 318 -3.51 38.28 -14.41
N GLY A 319 -3.06 39.41 -13.86
CA GLY A 319 -3.55 39.91 -12.59
C GLY A 319 -5.07 39.94 -12.61
N ASN A 320 -5.66 39.53 -11.48
CA ASN A 320 -7.08 39.65 -11.14
C ASN A 320 -8.07 39.35 -12.27
N LEU A 321 -8.61 38.14 -12.24
CA LEU A 321 -10.04 37.98 -12.54
C LEU A 321 -10.68 37.40 -11.27
N ASP A 322 -11.11 38.34 -10.44
CA ASP A 322 -11.73 38.22 -9.13
C ASP A 322 -13.12 37.54 -9.15
N SER A 323 -13.61 37.22 -7.95
CA SER A 323 -14.99 36.93 -7.51
C SER A 323 -15.60 35.53 -7.73
#